data_AF-A0A920T0C2-F1
#
_entry.id   AF-A0A920T0C2-F1
#
_cell.length_a   1.000
_cell.length_b   1.000
_cell.length_c   1.000
_cell.angle_alpha   90.00
_cell.angle_beta   90.00
_cell.angle_gamma   90.00
#
_symmetry.space_group_name_H-M   'P 1'
#
loop_
_entity.id
_entity.type
_entity.pdbx_description
1 polymer ?
#
loop_
_entity_poly.entity_id
_entity_poly.type
_entity_poly.pdbx_seq_one_letter_code
_entity_poly.pdbx_strand_id
1 'polypeptide(L)'
;MIGHCDLFPEIREKLGMEIDIANDAHGKWNLPNAMRIVRELESMRLMWHEELISPLNEEAHQRLQAVTSTPIAAAERLMTRYQHRRFIESSAARISMPDCPGRGVYRR
;
A
#
# COMPACT_ATOMS: atom_id res chain seq x y z
N MET A 1 2.32 -16.71 8.89
CA MET A 1 1.67 -15.88 7.84
C MET A 1 0.20 -15.56 8.14
N ILE A 2 -0.46 -16.18 9.12
CA ILE A 2 -1.90 -15.98 9.39
C ILE A 2 -2.17 -14.78 10.33
N GLY A 3 -1.27 -14.49 11.28
CA GLY A 3 -1.54 -13.48 12.31
C GLY A 3 -1.65 -12.00 11.89
N HIS A 4 -1.29 -11.61 10.65
CA HIS A 4 -1.49 -10.23 10.20
C HIS A 4 -2.93 -9.99 9.69
N CYS A 5 -3.58 -11.04 9.14
CA CYS A 5 -4.95 -10.93 8.67
C CYS A 5 -5.97 -10.99 9.81
N ASP A 6 -5.70 -11.75 10.87
CA ASP A 6 -6.61 -11.89 12.03
C ASP A 6 -6.74 -10.60 12.84
N LEU A 7 -5.73 -9.71 12.77
CA LEU A 7 -5.71 -8.44 13.49
C LEU A 7 -6.79 -7.47 13.02
N PHE A 8 -7.08 -7.42 11.72
CA PHE A 8 -8.05 -6.44 11.18
C PHE A 8 -9.50 -6.73 11.63
N PRO A 9 -9.99 -7.99 11.59
CA PRO A 9 -11.27 -8.36 12.19
C PRO A 9 -11.37 -7.97 13.67
N GLU A 10 -10.34 -8.26 14.47
CA GLU A 10 -10.33 -7.90 15.90
C GLU A 10 -10.40 -6.39 16.13
N ILE A 11 -9.70 -5.59 15.30
CA ILE A 11 -9.78 -4.13 15.38
C ILE A 11 -11.18 -3.65 14.96
N ARG A 12 -11.77 -4.22 13.90
CA ARG A 12 -13.12 -3.88 13.44
C ARG A 12 -14.20 -4.25 14.46
N GLU A 13 -14.04 -5.34 15.18
CA GLU A 13 -14.94 -5.70 16.29
C GLU A 13 -14.92 -4.65 17.41
N LYS A 14 -13.74 -4.10 17.73
CA LYS A 14 -13.57 -3.12 18.82
C LYS A 14 -13.94 -1.69 18.42
N LEU A 15 -13.61 -1.27 17.21
CA LEU A 15 -13.73 0.12 16.75
C LEU A 15 -14.90 0.36 15.81
N GLY A 16 -15.49 -0.70 15.24
CA GLY A 16 -16.53 -0.60 14.23
C GLY A 16 -16.03 -0.08 12.88
N MET A 17 -16.98 0.40 12.07
CA MET A 17 -16.74 0.88 10.70
C MET A 17 -16.65 2.41 10.58
N GLU A 18 -16.83 3.13 11.69
CA GLU A 18 -16.80 4.60 11.72
C GLU A 18 -15.37 5.16 11.70
N ILE A 19 -14.39 4.38 12.12
CA ILE A 19 -12.97 4.77 12.14
C ILE A 19 -12.28 4.18 10.91
N ASP A 20 -11.58 5.02 10.16
CA ASP A 20 -10.77 4.55 9.03
C ASP A 20 -9.50 3.84 9.53
N ILE A 21 -9.17 2.73 8.88
CA ILE A 21 -7.99 1.91 9.20
C ILE A 21 -7.16 1.76 7.93
N ALA A 22 -5.86 2.02 8.04
CA ALA A 22 -4.90 1.76 6.97
C ALA A 22 -3.94 0.63 7.38
N ASN A 23 -3.38 -0.05 6.38
CA ASN A 23 -2.41 -1.12 6.57
C ASN A 23 -1.05 -0.74 5.97
N ASP A 24 -0.01 -0.68 6.79
CA ASP A 24 1.38 -0.55 6.34
C ASP A 24 2.13 -1.87 6.51
N ALA A 25 2.65 -2.40 5.40
CA ALA A 25 3.32 -3.70 5.32
C ALA A 25 4.83 -3.62 5.06
N HIS A 26 5.42 -2.44 4.90
CA HIS A 26 6.88 -2.22 4.80
C HIS A 26 7.61 -3.08 3.74
N GLY A 27 6.94 -3.43 2.64
CA GLY A 27 7.46 -4.20 1.51
C GLY A 27 7.72 -5.67 1.79
N LYS A 28 7.12 -6.25 2.84
CA LYS A 28 7.49 -7.58 3.36
C LYS A 28 6.96 -8.76 2.54
N TRP A 29 5.99 -8.56 1.66
CA TRP A 29 5.36 -9.65 0.93
C TRP A 29 5.84 -9.76 -0.51
N ASN A 30 5.75 -10.98 -1.05
CA ASN A 30 5.82 -11.20 -2.49
C ASN A 30 4.43 -10.94 -3.11
N LEU A 31 4.40 -10.73 -4.42
CA LEU A 31 3.16 -10.39 -5.13
C LEU A 31 2.02 -11.41 -4.91
N PRO A 32 2.21 -12.75 -5.07
CA PRO A 32 1.12 -13.70 -4.86
C PRO A 32 0.54 -13.67 -3.44
N ASN A 33 1.38 -13.50 -2.42
CA ASN A 33 0.92 -13.42 -1.04
C ASN A 33 0.19 -12.11 -0.78
N ALA A 34 0.72 -10.98 -1.26
CA ALA A 34 0.03 -9.70 -1.17
C ALA A 34 -1.35 -9.74 -1.82
N MET A 35 -1.46 -10.34 -3.02
CA MET A 35 -2.74 -10.50 -3.73
C MET A 35 -3.75 -11.37 -2.97
N ARG A 36 -3.30 -12.33 -2.16
CA ARG A 36 -4.19 -13.11 -1.29
C ARG A 36 -4.64 -12.25 -0.11
N ILE A 37 -3.70 -11.59 0.55
CA ILE A 37 -3.96 -10.74 1.73
C ILE A 37 -4.97 -9.64 1.41
N VAL A 38 -4.78 -8.88 0.32
CA VAL A 38 -5.72 -7.79 -0.02
C VAL A 38 -7.14 -8.29 -0.27
N ARG A 39 -7.31 -9.49 -0.84
CA ARG A 39 -8.62 -10.08 -1.08
C ARG A 39 -9.32 -10.49 0.22
N GLU A 40 -8.59 -11.09 1.15
CA GLU A 40 -9.13 -11.45 2.46
C GLU A 40 -9.53 -10.19 3.25
N LEU A 41 -8.79 -9.10 3.08
CA LEU A 41 -9.02 -7.84 3.80
C LEU A 41 -10.07 -6.92 3.16
N GLU A 42 -10.63 -7.24 1.98
CA GLU A 42 -11.66 -6.41 1.32
C GLU A 42 -12.86 -6.12 2.24
N SER A 43 -13.33 -7.13 2.96
CA SER A 43 -14.47 -7.01 3.88
C SER A 43 -14.21 -6.04 5.04
N MET A 44 -12.95 -5.76 5.34
CA MET A 44 -12.56 -4.83 6.40
C MET A 44 -12.61 -3.36 5.95
N ARG A 45 -12.86 -3.09 4.65
CA ARG A 45 -12.92 -1.75 4.05
C ARG A 45 -11.79 -0.84 4.54
N LEU A 46 -10.55 -1.26 4.33
CA LEU A 46 -9.41 -0.45 4.72
C LEU A 46 -9.33 0.80 3.83
N MET A 47 -8.79 1.87 4.39
CA MET A 47 -8.63 3.15 3.70
C MET A 47 -7.53 3.06 2.62
N TRP A 48 -6.43 2.38 2.93
CA TRP A 48 -5.41 1.99 1.95
C TRP A 48 -4.52 0.83 2.45
N HIS A 49 -3.82 0.23 1.50
CA HIS A 49 -2.66 -0.61 1.77
C HIS A 49 -1.38 0.08 1.31
N GLU A 50 -0.46 0.27 2.24
CA GLU A 50 0.85 0.87 2.04
C GLU A 50 1.91 -0.22 1.94
N GLU A 51 2.72 -0.11 0.88
CA GLU A 51 3.93 -0.90 0.66
C GLU A 51 3.75 -2.40 0.98
N LEU A 52 2.76 -3.04 0.36
CA LEU A 52 2.55 -4.49 0.49
C LEU A 52 3.76 -5.30 0.00
N ILE A 53 4.36 -4.84 -1.09
CA ILE A 53 5.48 -5.47 -1.78
C ILE A 53 6.60 -4.45 -1.98
N SER A 54 7.80 -4.93 -2.29
CA SER A 54 8.93 -4.05 -2.62
C SER A 54 8.59 -3.10 -3.80
N PRO A 55 8.86 -1.78 -3.68
CA PRO A 55 8.53 -0.76 -4.68
C PRO A 55 9.41 -0.82 -5.94
N LEU A 56 10.39 -1.72 -5.98
CA LEU A 56 11.31 -1.85 -7.11
C LEU A 56 10.64 -2.36 -8.39
N ASN A 57 9.44 -2.95 -8.27
CA ASN A 57 8.69 -3.45 -9.41
C ASN A 57 7.34 -2.75 -9.54
N GLU A 58 7.29 -1.77 -10.45
CA GLU A 58 6.10 -0.98 -10.81
C GLU A 58 4.97 -1.85 -11.40
N GLU A 59 5.31 -2.79 -12.29
CA GLU A 59 4.32 -3.66 -12.93
C GLU A 59 3.65 -4.59 -11.90
N ALA A 60 4.41 -5.06 -10.91
CA ALA A 60 3.85 -5.85 -9.81
C ALA A 60 2.83 -5.04 -9.01
N HIS A 61 3.06 -3.74 -8.81
CA HIS A 61 2.11 -2.86 -8.16
C HIS A 61 0.84 -2.65 -8.98
N GLN A 62 0.95 -2.48 -10.30
CA GLN A 62 -0.22 -2.42 -11.18
C GLN A 62 -1.08 -3.68 -11.08
N ARG A 63 -0.43 -4.86 -11.12
CA ARG A 63 -1.12 -6.16 -10.98
C ARG A 63 -1.80 -6.29 -9.61
N LEU A 64 -1.16 -5.78 -8.56
CA LEU A 64 -1.73 -5.78 -7.21
C LEU A 64 -2.93 -4.84 -7.12
N GLN A 65 -2.80 -3.61 -7.63
CA GLN A 65 -3.88 -2.62 -7.66
C GLN A 65 -5.08 -3.11 -8.48
N ALA A 66 -4.87 -3.96 -9.48
CA ALA A 66 -5.94 -4.51 -10.32
C ALA A 66 -6.79 -5.61 -9.63
N VAL A 67 -6.34 -6.17 -8.49
CA VAL A 67 -7.06 -7.28 -7.82
C VAL A 67 -7.73 -6.89 -6.51
N THR A 68 -7.66 -5.62 -6.14
CA THR A 68 -8.29 -5.07 -4.93
C THR A 68 -9.01 -3.78 -5.24
N SER A 69 -10.14 -3.54 -4.57
CA SER A 69 -10.83 -2.25 -4.61
C SER A 69 -10.20 -1.23 -3.66
N THR A 70 -9.44 -1.71 -2.66
CA THR A 70 -8.75 -0.88 -1.68
C THR A 70 -7.55 -0.19 -2.34
N PRO A 71 -7.38 1.14 -2.17
CA PRO A 71 -6.25 1.87 -2.74
C PRO A 71 -4.89 1.32 -2.30
N ILE A 72 -3.96 1.12 -3.23
CA ILE A 72 -2.55 0.88 -2.92
C ILE A 72 -1.83 2.23 -2.82
N ALA A 73 -1.10 2.42 -1.74
CA ALA A 73 -0.31 3.61 -1.46
C ALA A 73 1.19 3.32 -1.66
N ALA A 74 1.88 4.23 -2.35
CA ALA A 74 3.32 4.22 -2.50
C ALA A 74 3.95 5.27 -1.56
N ALA A 75 4.92 4.85 -0.76
CA ALA A 75 5.42 5.63 0.37
C ALA A 75 6.92 5.97 0.26
N GLU A 76 7.57 6.05 1.43
CA GLU A 76 8.93 6.54 1.71
C GLU A 76 10.07 5.96 0.85
N ARG A 77 9.92 4.74 0.35
CA ARG A 77 10.97 4.07 -0.43
C ARG A 77 11.05 4.60 -1.86
N LEU A 78 10.01 5.28 -2.36
CA LEU A 78 10.12 6.10 -3.56
C LEU A 78 10.77 7.43 -3.18
N MET A 79 12.06 7.59 -3.45
CA MET A 79 12.81 8.74 -2.94
C MET A 79 12.73 9.99 -3.81
N THR A 80 12.30 9.86 -5.06
CA THR A 80 12.32 10.95 -6.04
C THR A 80 10.94 11.25 -6.59
N ARG A 81 10.68 12.53 -6.90
CA ARG A 81 9.48 12.96 -7.62
C ARG A 81 9.26 12.18 -8.94
N TYR A 82 10.34 11.73 -9.57
CA TYR A 82 10.29 10.96 -10.82
C TYR A 82 9.76 9.54 -10.59
N GLN A 83 10.16 8.89 -9.49
CA GLN A 83 9.63 7.59 -9.09
C GLN A 83 8.13 7.68 -8.74
N HIS A 84 7.74 8.66 -7.92
CA HIS A 84 6.33 8.91 -7.62
C HIS A 84 5.51 9.21 -8.88
N ARG A 85 6.03 10.08 -9.76
CA ARG A 85 5.39 10.39 -11.03
C ARG A 85 5.11 9.14 -11.85
N ARG A 86 6.10 8.24 -11.99
CA ARG A 86 5.92 6.98 -12.72
C ARG A 86 4.79 6.13 -12.13
N PHE A 87 4.77 5.97 -10.81
CA PHE A 87 3.72 5.18 -10.14
C PHE A 87 2.32 5.76 -10.33
N ILE A 88 2.20 7.09 -10.35
CA ILE A 88 0.93 7.78 -10.60
C ILE A 88 0.51 7.62 -12.06
N GLU A 89 1.41 7.94 -13.00
CA GLU A 89 1.12 7.88 -14.45
C GLU A 89 0.74 6.47 -14.90
N SER A 90 1.33 5.45 -14.30
CA SER A 90 1.06 4.05 -14.63
C SER A 90 -0.05 3.42 -13.80
N SER A 91 -0.71 4.18 -12.91
CA SER A 91 -1.71 3.65 -11.97
C SER A 91 -1.20 2.51 -11.08
N ALA A 92 0.12 2.44 -10.84
CA ALA A 92 0.72 1.48 -9.91
C ALA A 92 0.38 1.82 -8.44
N ALA A 93 0.11 3.08 -8.14
CA ALA A 93 -0.45 3.50 -6.85
C ALA A 93 -1.57 4.52 -7.05
N ARG A 94 -2.56 4.48 -6.15
CA ARG A 94 -3.68 5.44 -6.08
C ARG A 94 -3.40 6.57 -5.09
N ILE A 95 -2.53 6.31 -4.12
CA ILE A 95 -2.10 7.28 -3.12
C ILE A 95 -0.58 7.38 -3.18
N SER A 96 -0.06 8.61 -3.09
CA SER A 96 1.37 8.89 -3.09
C SER A 96 1.74 9.61 -1.81
N MET A 97 2.60 8.99 -1.00
CA MET A 97 3.05 9.49 0.31
C MET A 97 4.57 9.71 0.26
N PRO A 98 5.03 10.76 -0.43
CA PRO A 98 6.45 11.07 -0.48
C PRO A 98 6.93 11.48 0.90
N ASP A 99 7.93 10.77 1.41
CA ASP A 99 8.71 11.31 2.50
C ASP A 99 9.54 12.49 1.97
N CYS A 100 9.56 13.58 2.73
CA CYS A 100 10.43 14.70 2.44
C CYS A 100 11.69 14.55 3.29
N PRO A 101 12.75 13.84 2.80
CA PRO A 101 14.01 13.85 3.51
C PRO A 101 14.52 15.30 3.51
N GLY A 102 14.66 15.89 4.69
CA GLY A 102 15.07 17.29 4.90
C GLY A 102 16.46 17.66 4.34
N ARG A 103 17.11 16.77 3.58
CA ARG A 103 18.39 16.99 2.91
C ARG A 103 18.33 16.48 1.46
N GLY A 104 18.05 17.39 0.53
CA GLY A 104 18.90 17.51 -0.66
C GLY A 104 18.47 16.89 -2.00
N VAL A 105 17.27 16.34 -2.18
CA VAL A 105 16.84 15.77 -3.49
C VAL A 105 15.95 16.70 -4.34
N TYR A 106 15.72 17.93 -3.91
CA TYR A 106 15.07 18.97 -4.72
C TYR A 106 16.11 19.94 -5.32
N ARG A 107 16.92 19.48 -6.28
CA ARG A 107 17.58 20.41 -7.22
C ARG A 107 17.47 19.89 -8.66
N ARG A 108 16.68 20.66 -9.42
CA ARG A 108 16.47 20.76 -10.87
C ARG A 108 16.45 19.46 -11.67
#